data_AF-A0A7R9CMF1-F1
#
_entry.id   AF-A0A7R9CMF1-F1
#
_cell.length_a   1.000
_cell.length_b   1.000
_cell.length_c   1.000
_cell.angle_alpha   90.00
_cell.angle_beta   90.00
_cell.angle_gamma   90.00
#
_symmetry.space_group_name_H-M   'P 1'
#
loop_
_entity.id
_entity.type
_entity.pdbx_description
1 polymer ?
#
loop_
_entity_poly.entity_id
_entity_poly.type
_entity_poly.pdbx_seq_one_letter_code
_entity_poly.pdbx_strand_id
1 'polypeptide(L)'
;MLVMLSSTAEDEEIEVRISVGFPQVCIVARAYNHPVDWGAVLYHRCVLQGDPTYLLDLNHCMPLTPVLVEEVARRFQLDNTSTNPHTERQMRRFVSAVTDVEVKYHVASQLGFRDIAEYLLDSPALPYLKDTVWQSGYNRHTYA
;
A
#
# COMPACT_ATOMS: atom_id res chain seq x y z
N MET A 1 -3.48 -22.75 -14.88
CA MET A 1 -2.91 -23.63 -13.84
C MET A 1 -3.82 -23.55 -12.62
N LEU A 2 -4.73 -24.52 -12.50
CA LEU A 2 -5.62 -24.71 -11.35
C LEU A 2 -4.87 -25.58 -10.33
N VAL A 3 -4.78 -25.19 -9.07
CA VAL A 3 -4.32 -26.09 -8.02
C VAL A 3 -5.55 -26.66 -7.34
N MET A 4 -5.78 -27.95 -7.60
CA MET A 4 -6.76 -28.79 -6.93
C MET A 4 -6.29 -29.08 -5.51
N LEU A 5 -7.26 -29.06 -4.59
CA LEU A 5 -7.16 -29.63 -3.26
C LEU A 5 -6.72 -31.10 -3.32
N SER A 6 -5.67 -31.47 -2.59
CA SER A 6 -5.56 -32.83 -2.03
C SER A 6 -4.85 -32.81 -0.67
N SER A 7 -5.64 -33.18 0.32
CA SER A 7 -5.30 -33.56 1.69
C SER A 7 -4.04 -34.42 1.83
N THR A 8 -3.05 -33.92 2.58
CA THR A 8 -2.33 -34.66 3.62
C THR A 8 -2.04 -33.72 4.78
N ALA A 9 -2.31 -34.21 5.99
CA ALA A 9 -2.25 -33.48 7.24
C ALA A 9 -0.82 -33.09 7.61
N GLU A 10 -0.75 -31.99 8.37
CA GLU A 10 0.41 -31.48 9.11
C GLU A 10 1.37 -30.60 8.28
N ASP A 11 1.30 -29.29 8.55
CA ASP A 11 2.33 -28.28 8.26
C ASP A 11 2.60 -27.88 6.79
N GLU A 12 1.56 -27.62 6.01
CA GLU A 12 1.68 -26.67 4.89
C GLU A 12 0.78 -25.47 5.18
N GLU A 13 1.37 -24.44 5.81
CA GLU A 13 0.92 -23.06 5.65
C GLU A 13 0.50 -22.89 4.19
N ILE A 14 -0.77 -22.54 3.96
CA ILE A 14 -1.18 -22.02 2.66
C ILE A 14 -0.52 -20.65 2.57
N GLU A 15 0.79 -20.66 2.33
CA GLU A 15 1.53 -19.55 1.79
C GLU A 15 0.80 -19.27 0.49
N VAL A 16 -0.10 -18.27 0.53
CA VAL A 16 -0.74 -17.72 -0.65
C VAL A 16 0.42 -17.18 -1.48
N ARG A 17 1.04 -18.07 -2.25
CA ARG A 17 2.18 -17.81 -3.10
C ARG A 17 1.70 -16.82 -4.12
N ILE A 18 1.85 -15.54 -3.81
CA ILE A 18 2.39 -14.38 -4.54
C ILE A 18 2.52 -14.55 -6.08
N SER A 19 1.60 -15.28 -6.69
CA SER A 19 1.61 -15.70 -8.10
C SER A 19 0.20 -15.73 -8.69
N VAL A 20 -0.84 -15.77 -7.86
CA VAL A 20 -2.24 -15.65 -8.27
C VAL A 20 -2.70 -14.18 -8.28
N GLY A 21 -3.55 -13.82 -9.25
CA GLY A 21 -4.12 -12.46 -9.35
C GLY A 21 -4.99 -12.09 -8.15
N PHE A 22 -5.29 -10.80 -8.00
CA PHE A 22 -6.06 -10.29 -6.88
C PHE A 22 -7.43 -11.01 -6.69
N PRO A 23 -8.24 -11.27 -7.75
CA PRO A 23 -9.52 -11.95 -7.59
C PRO A 23 -9.40 -13.36 -6.97
N GLN A 24 -8.34 -14.08 -7.33
CA GLN A 24 -8.08 -15.43 -6.83
C GLN A 24 -7.72 -15.40 -5.34
N VAL A 25 -6.91 -14.43 -4.91
CA VAL A 25 -6.59 -14.24 -3.47
C VAL A 25 -7.88 -13.99 -2.68
N CYS A 26 -8.78 -13.14 -3.18
CA CYS A 26 -10.07 -12.88 -2.53
C CYS A 26 -10.94 -14.14 -2.41
N ILE A 27 -10.99 -14.99 -3.44
CA ILE A 27 -11.76 -16.22 -3.42
C ILE A 27 -11.22 -17.17 -2.35
N VAL A 28 -9.90 -17.38 -2.32
CA VAL A 28 -9.24 -18.26 -1.34
C VAL A 28 -9.43 -17.73 0.08
N ALA A 29 -9.18 -16.44 0.32
CA ALA A 29 -9.36 -15.83 1.64
C ALA A 29 -10.79 -16.05 2.20
N ARG A 30 -11.81 -15.85 1.36
CA ARG A 30 -13.21 -16.04 1.73
C ARG A 30 -13.56 -17.51 1.93
N ALA A 31 -13.09 -18.39 1.05
CA ALA A 31 -13.43 -19.82 1.09
C ALA A 31 -12.86 -20.51 2.33
N TYR A 32 -11.67 -20.11 2.78
CA TYR A 32 -10.97 -20.72 3.91
C TYR A 32 -11.02 -19.88 5.20
N ASN A 33 -11.75 -18.76 5.20
CA ASN A 33 -11.80 -17.80 6.31
C ASN A 33 -10.40 -17.42 6.84
N HIS A 34 -9.44 -17.29 5.92
CA HIS A 34 -8.05 -17.05 6.26
C HIS A 34 -7.79 -15.54 6.35
N PRO A 35 -7.21 -15.02 7.44
CA PRO A 35 -6.85 -13.62 7.54
C PRO A 35 -5.75 -13.30 6.53
N VAL A 36 -6.00 -12.35 5.63
CA VAL A 36 -5.00 -11.92 4.65
C VAL A 36 -4.30 -10.66 5.15
N ASP A 37 -2.97 -10.71 5.27
CA ASP A 37 -2.14 -9.53 5.46
C ASP A 37 -2.01 -8.75 4.14
N TRP A 38 -2.98 -7.88 3.89
CA TRP A 38 -3.00 -7.05 2.68
C TRP A 38 -1.80 -6.11 2.59
N GLY A 39 -1.23 -5.68 3.72
CA GLY A 39 -0.02 -4.85 3.74
C GLY A 39 1.19 -5.60 3.20
N ALA A 40 1.36 -6.86 3.60
CA ALA A 40 2.40 -7.75 3.06
C ALA A 40 2.24 -7.98 1.57
N VAL A 41 1.02 -8.32 1.17
CA VAL A 41 0.72 -8.68 -0.22
C VAL A 41 0.93 -7.48 -1.13
N LEU A 42 0.45 -6.30 -0.75
CA LEU A 42 0.65 -5.06 -1.50
C LEU A 42 2.13 -4.69 -1.62
N TYR A 43 2.87 -4.74 -0.51
CA TYR A 43 4.30 -4.44 -0.54
C TYR A 43 5.03 -5.39 -1.49
N HIS A 44 4.81 -6.70 -1.37
CA HIS A 44 5.49 -7.65 -2.24
C HIS A 44 5.08 -7.52 -3.72
N ARG A 45 3.79 -7.42 -4.01
CA ARG A 45 3.28 -7.39 -5.40
C ARG A 45 3.54 -6.07 -6.09
N CYS A 46 3.20 -4.97 -5.44
CA CYS A 46 3.24 -3.66 -6.06
C CYS A 46 4.62 -3.00 -5.92
N VAL A 47 5.35 -3.25 -4.82
CA VAL A 47 6.62 -2.56 -4.55
C VAL A 47 7.84 -3.43 -4.91
N LEU A 48 7.89 -4.69 -4.48
CA LEU A 48 9.03 -5.57 -4.79
C LEU A 48 8.98 -6.14 -6.21
N GLN A 49 7.84 -6.68 -6.64
CA GLN A 49 7.66 -7.25 -7.99
C GLN A 49 7.34 -6.19 -9.05
N GLY A 50 6.79 -5.05 -8.64
CA GLY A 50 6.41 -3.98 -9.56
C GLY A 50 5.27 -4.36 -10.50
N ASP A 51 4.27 -5.11 -10.02
CA ASP A 51 3.09 -5.50 -10.79
C ASP A 51 2.02 -4.39 -10.79
N PRO A 52 1.88 -3.61 -11.88
CA PRO A 52 0.90 -2.53 -11.93
C PRO A 52 -0.53 -3.04 -12.10
N THR A 53 -0.71 -4.25 -12.63
CA THR A 53 -2.04 -4.84 -12.84
C THR A 53 -2.68 -5.22 -11.51
N TYR A 54 -1.87 -5.72 -10.57
CA TYR A 54 -2.33 -6.03 -9.22
C TYR A 54 -2.91 -4.82 -8.48
N LEU A 55 -2.26 -3.66 -8.62
CA LEU A 55 -2.71 -2.43 -7.97
C LEU A 55 -4.04 -1.92 -8.57
N LEU A 56 -4.20 -2.03 -9.89
CA LEU A 56 -5.43 -1.67 -10.59
C LEU A 56 -6.60 -2.58 -10.20
N ASP A 57 -6.36 -3.90 -10.22
CA ASP A 57 -7.37 -4.90 -9.86
C ASP A 57 -7.83 -4.74 -8.41
N LEU A 58 -6.89 -4.47 -7.49
CA LEU A 58 -7.20 -4.19 -6.10
C LEU A 58 -8.08 -2.95 -5.98
N ASN A 59 -7.70 -1.84 -6.61
CA ASN A 59 -8.44 -0.58 -6.53
C ASN A 59 -9.86 -0.69 -7.12
N HIS A 60 -10.08 -1.61 -8.07
CA HIS A 60 -11.42 -1.92 -8.58
C HIS A 60 -12.29 -2.72 -7.60
N CYS A 61 -11.68 -3.55 -6.76
CA CYS A 61 -12.40 -4.45 -5.87
C CYS A 61 -12.53 -3.92 -4.44
N MET A 62 -11.55 -3.15 -3.96
CA MET A 62 -11.52 -2.58 -2.63
C MET A 62 -10.76 -1.24 -2.60
N PRO A 63 -11.22 -0.27 -1.81
CA PRO A 63 -10.53 1.00 -1.66
C PRO A 63 -9.19 0.81 -0.94
N LEU A 64 -8.15 1.49 -1.42
CA LEU A 64 -6.87 1.55 -0.73
C LEU A 64 -6.99 2.45 0.50
N THR A 65 -7.24 1.86 1.67
CA THR A 65 -7.43 2.60 2.92
C THR A 65 -6.13 3.26 3.40
N PRO A 66 -6.18 4.40 4.11
CA PRO A 66 -5.02 5.07 4.72
C PRO A 66 -4.07 4.11 5.44
N VAL A 67 -4.64 3.25 6.30
CA VAL A 67 -3.91 2.26 7.10
C VAL A 67 -3.07 1.31 6.25
N LEU A 68 -3.59 0.87 5.10
CA LEU A 68 -2.84 -0.01 4.19
C LEU A 68 -1.70 0.71 3.49
N VAL A 69 -1.91 1.98 3.09
CA VAL A 69 -0.85 2.79 2.46
C VAL A 69 0.31 3.01 3.45
N GLU A 70 -0.02 3.38 4.68
CA GLU A 70 0.95 3.58 5.75
C GLU A 70 1.70 2.29 6.09
N GLU A 71 1.01 1.15 6.12
CA GLU A 71 1.64 -0.15 6.39
C GLU A 71 2.62 -0.55 5.27
N VAL A 72 2.26 -0.32 4.01
CA VAL A 72 3.17 -0.54 2.86
C VAL A 72 4.38 0.41 2.95
N ALA A 73 4.17 1.67 3.30
CA ALA A 73 5.24 2.65 3.48
C ALA A 73 6.18 2.27 4.63
N ARG A 74 5.63 1.82 5.76
CA ARG A 74 6.39 1.34 6.92
C ARG A 74 7.29 0.16 6.53
N ARG A 75 6.76 -0.83 5.79
CA ARG A 75 7.55 -1.97 5.30
C ARG A 75 8.67 -1.54 4.37
N PHE A 76 8.38 -0.62 3.44
CA PHE A 76 9.39 -0.07 2.55
C PHE A 76 10.55 0.61 3.30
N GLN A 77 10.26 1.32 4.40
CA GLN A 77 11.30 1.94 5.24
C GLN A 77 12.13 0.91 6.03
N LEU A 78 11.50 -0.18 6.47
CA LEU A 78 12.17 -1.20 7.30
C LEU A 78 13.07 -2.13 6.49
N ASP A 79 12.71 -2.45 5.25
CA ASP A 79 13.39 -3.50 4.48
C ASP A 79 14.78 -3.10 3.94
N ASN A 80 15.30 -1.90 4.22
CA ASN A 80 16.54 -1.33 3.64
C ASN A 80 16.61 -1.36 2.09
N THR A 81 15.54 -1.79 1.43
CA THR A 81 15.38 -1.91 -0.02
C THR A 81 15.14 -0.56 -0.70
N SER A 82 14.98 0.52 0.09
CA SER A 82 14.97 1.90 -0.39
C SER A 82 16.22 2.27 -1.19
N THR A 83 17.33 1.55 -1.00
CA THR A 83 18.58 1.74 -1.78
C THR A 83 18.48 1.17 -3.20
N ASN A 84 17.52 0.28 -3.48
CA ASN A 84 17.31 -0.27 -4.82
C ASN A 84 16.49 0.71 -5.69
N PRO A 85 17.06 1.27 -6.77
CA PRO A 85 16.37 2.24 -7.62
C PRO A 85 15.11 1.66 -8.30
N HIS A 86 15.06 0.34 -8.51
CA HIS A 86 13.86 -0.32 -9.04
C HIS A 86 12.73 -0.27 -8.01
N THR A 87 13.00 -0.71 -6.79
CA THR A 87 12.01 -0.76 -5.71
C THR A 87 11.53 0.65 -5.34
N GLU A 88 12.43 1.63 -5.28
CA GLU A 88 12.05 3.03 -5.08
C GLU A 88 11.11 3.54 -6.18
N ARG A 89 11.40 3.23 -7.44
CA ARG A 89 10.54 3.59 -8.58
C ARG A 89 9.14 2.97 -8.46
N GLN A 90 9.04 1.71 -8.04
CA GLN A 90 7.74 1.07 -7.84
C GLN A 90 7.00 1.67 -6.65
N MET A 91 7.71 1.99 -5.56
CA MET A 91 7.10 2.67 -4.41
C MET A 91 6.56 4.05 -4.78
N ARG A 92 7.29 4.83 -5.60
CA ARG A 92 6.81 6.11 -6.15
C ARG A 92 5.54 5.93 -6.99
N ARG A 93 5.47 4.87 -7.82
CA ARG A 93 4.27 4.54 -8.60
C ARG A 93 3.08 4.18 -7.70
N PHE A 94 3.32 3.37 -6.67
CA PHE A 94 2.32 3.01 -5.68
C PHE A 94 1.75 4.27 -4.98
N VAL A 95 2.62 5.14 -4.46
CA VAL A 95 2.21 6.39 -3.80
C VAL A 95 1.45 7.31 -4.76
N SER A 96 1.90 7.41 -6.02
CA SER A 96 1.22 8.23 -7.02
C SER A 96 -0.21 7.77 -7.30
N ALA A 97 -0.48 6.47 -7.22
CA ALA A 97 -1.79 5.85 -7.45
C ALA A 97 -2.75 5.97 -6.26
N VAL A 98 -2.28 6.34 -5.07
CA VAL A 98 -3.14 6.61 -3.90
C VAL A 98 -4.16 7.70 -4.27
N THR A 99 -5.43 7.57 -3.91
CA THR A 99 -6.43 8.61 -4.23
C THR A 99 -6.63 9.60 -3.09
N ASP A 100 -6.45 9.15 -1.84
CA ASP A 100 -6.51 9.99 -0.66
C ASP A 100 -5.34 10.98 -0.66
N VAL A 101 -5.65 12.26 -0.78
CA VAL A 101 -4.65 13.32 -0.94
C VAL A 101 -3.87 13.55 0.34
N GLU A 102 -4.52 13.43 1.50
CA GLU A 102 -3.86 13.64 2.80
C GLU A 102 -2.83 12.55 3.06
N VAL A 103 -3.23 11.29 2.90
CA VAL A 103 -2.35 10.14 3.07
C VAL A 103 -1.23 10.15 2.04
N LYS A 104 -1.55 10.46 0.77
CA LYS A 104 -0.53 10.58 -0.28
C LYS A 104 0.51 11.63 0.08
N TYR A 105 0.08 12.82 0.53
CA TYR A 105 0.99 13.87 0.93
C TYR A 105 1.85 13.46 2.13
N HIS A 106 1.24 12.85 3.15
CA HIS A 106 1.93 12.40 4.35
C HIS A 106 3.02 11.36 4.01
N VAL A 107 2.65 10.32 3.28
CA VAL A 107 3.55 9.23 2.88
C VAL A 107 4.63 9.72 1.92
N ALA A 108 4.30 10.56 0.92
CA ALA A 108 5.29 11.12 0.01
C ALA A 108 6.34 11.96 0.75
N SER A 109 5.88 12.78 1.71
CA SER A 109 6.74 13.62 2.56
C SER A 109 7.61 12.76 3.48
N GLN A 110 7.05 11.74 4.11
CA GLN A 110 7.75 10.79 4.99
C GLN A 110 8.84 10.00 4.24
N LEU A 111 8.59 9.62 2.98
CA LEU A 111 9.53 8.87 2.15
C LEU A 111 10.53 9.73 1.38
N GLY A 112 10.41 11.07 1.45
CA GLY A 112 11.28 11.98 0.71
C GLY A 112 10.99 12.05 -0.80
N PHE A 113 9.81 11.64 -1.25
CA PHE A 113 9.37 11.76 -2.64
C PHE A 113 8.89 13.19 -2.94
N ARG A 114 9.86 14.11 -2.96
CA ARG A 114 9.63 15.55 -3.04
C ARG A 114 8.84 15.99 -4.26
N ASP A 115 9.09 15.40 -5.41
CA ASP A 115 8.34 15.60 -6.65
C ASP A 115 6.84 15.37 -6.47
N ILE A 116 6.45 14.30 -5.76
CA ILE A 116 5.04 13.99 -5.50
C ILE A 116 4.44 14.99 -4.51
N ALA A 117 5.18 15.32 -3.44
CA ALA A 117 4.73 16.27 -2.43
C ALA A 117 4.59 17.70 -3.00
N GLU A 118 5.58 18.18 -3.74
CA GLU A 118 5.59 19.48 -4.40
C GLU A 118 4.46 19.57 -5.44
N TYR A 119 4.23 18.52 -6.25
CA TYR A 119 3.09 18.45 -7.16
C TYR A 119 1.74 18.64 -6.44
N LEU A 120 1.56 18.04 -5.26
CA LEU A 120 0.33 18.20 -4.49
C LEU A 120 0.17 19.63 -3.96
N LEU A 121 1.26 20.27 -3.54
CA LEU A 121 1.27 21.65 -3.07
C LEU A 121 0.99 22.65 -4.20
N ASP A 122 1.35 22.32 -5.44
CA ASP A 122 1.05 23.12 -6.63
C ASP A 122 -0.32 22.77 -7.25
N SER A 123 -1.03 21.77 -6.71
CA SER A 123 -2.31 21.30 -7.23
C SER A 123 -3.52 22.02 -6.58
N PRO A 124 -4.74 21.87 -7.15
CA PRO A 124 -5.97 22.33 -6.52
C PRO A 124 -6.27 21.69 -5.15
N ALA A 125 -5.52 20.68 -4.73
CA ALA A 125 -5.66 20.07 -3.42
C ALA A 125 -4.96 20.84 -2.29
N LEU A 126 -4.16 21.87 -2.62
CA LEU A 126 -3.45 22.67 -1.62
C LEU A 126 -4.38 23.23 -0.52
N PRO A 127 -5.54 23.87 -0.81
CA PRO A 127 -6.41 24.40 0.23
C PRO A 127 -6.87 23.32 1.21
N TYR A 128 -7.27 22.16 0.70
CA TYR A 128 -7.64 20.99 1.51
C TYR A 128 -6.49 20.55 2.42
N LEU A 129 -5.27 20.42 1.88
CA LEU A 129 -4.09 20.06 2.66
C LEU A 129 -3.75 21.10 3.74
N LYS A 130 -4.00 22.40 3.50
CA LYS A 130 -3.83 23.42 4.54
C LYS A 130 -4.77 23.19 5.71
N ASP A 131 -6.00 22.82 5.41
CA ASP A 131 -7.06 22.64 6.40
C ASP A 131 -6.92 21.33 7.18
N THR A 132 -6.36 20.27 6.59
CA THR A 132 -6.19 18.98 7.28
C THR A 132 -4.80 18.81 7.89
N VAL A 133 -3.75 18.91 7.06
CA VAL A 133 -2.38 18.57 7.47
C VAL A 133 -1.79 19.62 8.40
N TRP A 134 -1.98 20.91 8.10
CA TRP A 134 -1.38 21.99 8.89
C TRP A 134 -2.18 22.35 10.15
N GLN A 135 -3.48 22.07 10.17
CA GLN A 135 -4.25 22.18 11.42
C GLN A 135 -3.96 21.02 12.38
N SER A 136 -3.71 19.81 11.88
CA SER A 136 -3.34 18.68 12.73
C SER A 136 -2.00 18.87 13.45
N GLY A 137 -1.11 19.72 12.94
CA GLY A 137 0.12 20.15 13.63
C GLY A 137 -0.07 21.29 14.64
N TYR A 138 -1.14 22.09 14.49
CA TYR A 138 -1.43 23.24 15.35
C TYR A 138 -2.09 22.84 16.69
N ASN A 139 -2.80 21.70 16.73
CA ASN A 139 -3.55 21.24 17.90
C ASN A 139 -2.86 20.14 18.74
N ARG A 140 -1.54 20.22 18.97
CA ARG A 140 -0.84 19.35 19.94
C ARG A 140 -0.25 20.05 21.16
N HIS A 141 -0.54 21.34 21.36
CA HIS A 141 -0.20 22.05 22.60
C HIS A 141 -1.36 22.93 23.06
N THR A 142 -2.30 22.33 23.77
CA THR A 142 -3.26 22.93 24.73
C THR A 142 -4.21 21.77 25.08
N TYR A 143 -4.26 21.19 26.28
CA TYR A 143 -4.06 21.70 27.63
C TYR A 143 -3.42 20.62 28.52
N ALA A 144 -2.95 21.08 29.68
CA ALA A 144 -2.33 20.37 30.79
C ALA A 144 -3.08 19.13 31.28
#